data_AF-A0A0A7KGJ0-F1
#
_entry.id   AF-A0A0A7KGJ0-F1
#
_cell.length_a   1.000
_cell.length_b   1.000
_cell.length_c   1.000
_cell.angle_alpha   90.00
_cell.angle_beta   90.00
_cell.angle_gamma   90.00
#
_symmetry.space_group_name_H-M   'P 1'
#
loop_
_entity.id
_entity.type
_entity.pdbx_description
1 polymer ?
#
loop_
_entity_poly.entity_id
_entity_poly.type
_entity_poly.pdbx_seq_one_letter_code
_entity_poly.pdbx_strand_id
1 'polypeptide(L)'
;MTSEPRQTITLTPEAWQAFQDRLYERDDRLELRIPDSAMKRDEAVDPYVLSGHAEALRSNDVDGDVWGTLEDLDESAADEEEAWAKIVAFYQGRGCVLVRVTGLDEPEDWLFTEALARRLGLMNGAAAG
;
A
#
# COMPACT_ATOMS: atom_id res chain seq x y z
N MET A 1 16.01 22.82 -2.78
CA MET A 1 15.12 21.74 -2.32
C MET A 1 15.36 20.57 -3.25
N THR A 2 16.13 19.58 -2.79
CA THR A 2 16.31 18.34 -3.54
C THR A 2 15.01 17.58 -3.39
N SER A 3 14.19 17.50 -4.44
CA SER A 3 13.02 16.63 -4.43
C SER A 3 13.54 15.21 -4.25
N GLU A 4 13.24 14.59 -3.11
CA GLU A 4 13.50 13.16 -2.94
C GLU A 4 12.72 12.41 -4.03
N PRO A 5 13.31 11.35 -4.61
CA PRO A 5 12.62 10.60 -5.66
C PRO A 5 11.34 10.02 -5.06
N ARG A 6 10.19 10.39 -5.64
CA ARG A 6 8.89 9.79 -5.31
C ARG A 6 8.98 8.29 -5.56
N GLN A 7 8.90 7.50 -4.50
CA GLN A 7 9.01 6.05 -4.56
C GLN A 7 7.64 5.47 -4.95
N THR A 8 7.53 5.02 -6.20
CA THR A 8 6.35 4.29 -6.71
C THR A 8 6.77 2.92 -7.19
N ILE A 9 6.08 1.88 -6.74
CA ILE A 9 6.23 0.49 -7.16
C ILE A 9 4.98 0.12 -7.95
N THR A 10 5.16 -0.40 -9.16
CA THR A 10 4.05 -0.87 -9.99
C THR A 10 4.03 -2.39 -9.99
N LEU A 11 2.87 -2.98 -9.70
CA LEU A 11 2.64 -4.42 -9.70
C LEU A 11 1.54 -4.78 -10.70
N THR A 12 1.59 -6.01 -11.23
CA THR A 12 0.43 -6.63 -11.88
C THR A 12 -0.50 -7.22 -10.82
N PRO A 13 -1.76 -7.57 -11.16
CA PRO A 13 -2.67 -8.21 -10.21
C PRO A 13 -2.10 -9.51 -9.64
N GLU A 14 -1.38 -10.29 -10.46
CA GLU A 14 -0.75 -11.54 -10.03
C GLU A 14 0.39 -11.29 -9.05
N ALA A 15 1.22 -10.26 -9.29
CA ALA A 15 2.30 -9.90 -8.39
C ALA A 15 1.76 -9.34 -7.06
N TRP A 16 0.65 -8.60 -7.12
CA TRP A 16 -0.06 -8.11 -5.92
C TRP A 16 -0.66 -9.26 -5.11
N GLN A 17 -1.34 -10.21 -5.76
CA GLN A 17 -1.88 -11.39 -5.08
C GLN A 17 -0.75 -12.24 -4.48
N ALA A 18 0.33 -12.50 -5.23
CA ALA A 18 1.47 -13.27 -4.73
C ALA A 18 2.17 -12.58 -3.55
N PHE A 19 2.15 -11.23 -3.50
CA PHE A 19 2.61 -10.47 -2.36
C PHE A 19 1.69 -10.69 -1.15
N GLN A 20 0.38 -10.51 -1.30
CA GLN A 20 -0.61 -10.71 -0.23
C GLN A 20 -0.58 -12.14 0.33
N ASP A 21 -0.46 -13.15 -0.53
CA ASP A 21 -0.37 -14.56 -0.15
C ASP A 21 0.84 -14.88 0.73
N ARG A 22 1.84 -13.99 0.78
CA ARG A 22 3.03 -14.12 1.61
C ARG A 22 2.94 -13.34 2.92
N LEU A 23 1.84 -12.63 3.17
CA LEU A 23 1.65 -11.87 4.40
C LEU A 23 1.11 -12.73 5.52
N TYR A 24 1.47 -12.36 6.74
CA TYR A 24 0.82 -12.78 7.97
C TYR A 24 0.93 -11.65 9.00
N GLU A 25 0.00 -11.61 9.95
CA GLU A 25 0.03 -10.67 11.07
C GLU A 25 0.19 -11.45 12.37
N ARG A 26 1.10 -10.98 13.24
CA ARG A 26 1.25 -11.49 14.60
C ARG A 26 1.62 -10.35 15.53
N ASP A 27 0.91 -10.24 16.66
CA ASP A 27 1.14 -9.19 17.66
C ASP A 27 1.11 -7.77 17.04
N ASP A 28 0.07 -7.47 16.25
CA ASP A 28 -0.13 -6.21 15.51
C ASP A 28 0.99 -5.85 14.51
N ARG A 29 1.77 -6.86 14.09
CA ARG A 29 2.88 -6.69 13.16
C ARG A 29 2.69 -7.49 11.90
N LEU A 30 2.59 -6.76 10.79
CA LEU A 30 2.62 -7.31 9.44
C LEU A 30 4.03 -7.74 9.04
N GLU A 31 4.18 -9.01 8.68
CA GLU A 31 5.46 -9.61 8.28
C GLU A 31 5.31 -10.56 7.07
N LEU A 32 6.44 -10.90 6.44
CA LEU A 32 6.50 -11.88 5.36
C LEU A 32 6.69 -13.29 5.90
N ARG A 33 5.96 -14.24 5.33
CA ARG A 33 6.11 -15.66 5.61
C ARG A 33 7.53 -16.12 5.29
N ILE A 34 8.08 -16.90 6.22
CA ILE A 34 9.23 -17.76 5.96
C ILE A 34 8.69 -19.01 5.26
N PRO A 35 9.36 -19.49 4.19
CA PRO A 35 9.00 -20.77 3.56
C PRO A 35 8.81 -21.88 4.62
N ASP A 36 7.79 -22.71 4.43
CA ASP A 36 7.46 -23.87 5.29
C ASP A 36 6.98 -23.56 6.72
N SER A 37 6.70 -22.29 7.06
CA SER A 37 6.08 -21.95 8.34
C SER A 37 4.58 -22.26 8.34
N ALA A 38 4.10 -22.97 9.36
CA ALA A 38 2.67 -23.19 9.55
C ALA A 38 1.97 -21.88 9.95
N MET A 39 0.95 -21.48 9.18
CA MET A 39 0.13 -20.31 9.46
C MET A 39 -1.05 -20.71 10.35
N LYS A 40 -1.27 -19.99 11.44
CA LYS A 40 -2.53 -20.11 12.16
C LYS A 40 -3.61 -19.26 11.50
N ARG A 41 -4.86 -19.68 11.61
CA ARG A 41 -5.97 -19.00 10.92
C ARG A 41 -6.15 -17.55 11.36
N ASP A 42 -5.84 -17.24 12.61
CA ASP A 42 -5.86 -15.90 13.22
C ASP A 42 -4.69 -15.01 12.79
N GLU A 43 -3.70 -15.55 12.07
CA GLU A 43 -2.56 -14.81 11.54
C GLU A 43 -2.71 -14.50 10.03
N ALA A 44 -3.83 -14.90 9.42
CA ALA A 44 -4.09 -14.64 8.01
C ALA A 44 -4.39 -13.16 7.76
N VAL A 45 -3.75 -12.60 6.73
CA VAL A 45 -3.94 -11.20 6.31
C VAL A 45 -4.85 -11.20 5.10
N ASP A 46 -6.01 -10.58 5.24
CA ASP A 46 -6.88 -10.19 4.13
C ASP A 46 -6.68 -8.68 3.83
N PRO A 47 -7.33 -8.12 2.77
CA PRO A 47 -7.18 -6.71 2.43
C PRO A 47 -7.59 -5.75 3.57
N TYR A 48 -8.54 -6.14 4.42
CA TYR A 48 -8.97 -5.33 5.56
C TYR A 48 -7.93 -5.30 6.68
N VAL A 49 -7.26 -6.43 6.95
CA VAL A 49 -6.13 -6.45 7.87
C VAL A 49 -4.96 -5.63 7.31
N LEU A 50 -4.67 -5.76 6.01
CA LEU A 50 -3.60 -5.01 5.36
C LEU A 50 -3.83 -3.49 5.44
N SER A 51 -5.08 -3.02 5.31
CA SER A 51 -5.40 -1.59 5.35
C SER A 51 -5.08 -0.94 6.70
N GLY A 52 -5.12 -1.69 7.79
CA GLY A 52 -4.68 -1.22 9.11
C GLY A 52 -3.19 -0.84 9.18
N HIS A 53 -2.40 -1.24 8.18
CA HIS A 53 -0.97 -0.90 8.08
C HIS A 53 -0.65 0.09 6.96
N ALA A 54 -1.63 0.50 6.17
CA ALA A 54 -1.48 1.52 5.14
C ALA A 54 -1.68 2.92 5.75
N GLU A 55 -0.95 3.91 5.23
CA GLU A 55 -1.11 5.32 5.60
C GLU A 55 -2.32 5.95 4.91
N ALA A 56 -2.59 5.49 3.69
CA ALA A 56 -3.78 5.80 2.92
C ALA A 56 -3.88 4.79 1.76
N LEU A 57 -5.08 4.59 1.23
CA LEU A 57 -5.30 3.69 0.11
C LEU A 57 -6.46 4.17 -0.77
N ARG A 58 -6.48 3.69 -2.01
CA ARG A 58 -7.63 3.77 -2.91
C ARG A 58 -7.79 2.38 -3.54
N SER A 59 -8.80 1.64 -3.09
CA SER A 59 -9.03 0.25 -3.45
C SER A 59 -10.51 0.04 -3.74
N ASN A 60 -10.82 -0.96 -4.57
CA ASN A 60 -12.19 -1.42 -4.78
C ASN A 60 -12.68 -2.32 -3.63
N ASP A 61 -11.78 -3.03 -2.96
CA ASP A 61 -12.13 -4.05 -1.96
C ASP A 61 -12.20 -3.45 -0.54
N VAL A 62 -11.53 -2.33 -0.32
CA VAL A 62 -11.48 -1.64 0.98
C VAL A 62 -11.79 -0.16 0.79
N ASP A 63 -12.73 0.37 1.57
CA ASP A 63 -13.00 1.80 1.61
C ASP A 63 -11.83 2.53 2.28
N GLY A 64 -11.10 3.31 1.49
CA GLY A 64 -9.94 4.08 1.93
C GLY A 64 -10.27 5.49 2.44
N ASP A 65 -11.54 5.90 2.43
CA ASP A 65 -12.01 7.24 2.79
C ASP A 65 -11.12 8.38 2.24
N VAL A 66 -11.02 8.45 0.91
CA VAL A 66 -10.16 9.43 0.21
C VAL A 66 -10.51 10.87 0.61
N TRP A 67 -11.80 11.18 0.76
CA TRP A 67 -12.26 12.52 1.12
C TRP A 67 -11.98 12.86 2.58
N GLY A 68 -12.27 11.95 3.53
CA GLY A 68 -11.91 12.16 4.94
C GLY A 68 -10.41 12.30 5.13
N THR A 69 -9.61 11.48 4.43
CA THR A 69 -8.15 11.62 4.42
C THR A 69 -7.73 12.99 3.89
N LEU A 70 -8.30 13.48 2.77
CA LEU A 70 -7.97 14.80 2.22
C LEU A 70 -8.32 15.94 3.19
N GLU A 71 -9.46 15.84 3.88
CA GLU A 71 -9.89 16.80 4.90
C GLU A 71 -8.90 16.84 6.08
N ASP A 72 -8.40 15.70 6.54
CA ASP A 72 -7.37 15.62 7.58
C ASP A 72 -6.04 16.29 7.16
N LEU A 73 -5.79 16.38 5.86
CA LEU A 73 -4.63 17.11 5.30
C LEU A 73 -4.84 18.63 5.19
N ASP A 74 -6.03 19.15 5.54
CA ASP A 74 -6.45 20.55 5.32
C ASP A 74 -6.34 20.97 3.84
N GLU A 75 -6.65 20.03 2.93
CA GLU A 75 -6.62 20.20 1.48
C GLU A 75 -8.03 20.12 0.89
N SER A 76 -8.18 20.57 -0.36
CA SER A 76 -9.43 20.48 -1.12
C SER A 76 -9.16 20.02 -2.54
N ALA A 77 -10.12 19.40 -3.22
CA ALA A 77 -9.96 18.92 -4.59
C ALA A 77 -11.27 19.00 -5.36
N ALA A 78 -11.20 19.15 -6.68
CA ALA A 78 -12.37 19.22 -7.55
C ALA A 78 -13.01 17.84 -7.79
N ASP A 79 -12.20 16.78 -7.76
CA ASP A 79 -12.59 15.40 -7.95
C ASP A 79 -11.68 14.44 -7.19
N GLU A 80 -12.03 13.15 -7.20
CA GLU A 80 -11.32 12.11 -6.45
C GLU A 80 -9.91 11.84 -7.00
N GLU A 81 -9.67 12.05 -8.29
CA GLU A 81 -8.34 11.86 -8.87
C GLU A 81 -7.38 12.97 -8.41
N GLU A 82 -7.85 14.23 -8.37
CA GLU A 82 -7.10 15.33 -7.77
C GLU A 82 -6.89 15.09 -6.26
N ALA A 83 -7.92 14.65 -5.54
CA ALA A 83 -7.83 14.33 -4.11
C ALA A 83 -6.73 13.28 -3.86
N TRP A 84 -6.77 12.18 -4.61
CA TRP A 84 -5.79 11.10 -4.49
C TRP A 84 -4.38 11.56 -4.86
N ALA A 85 -4.22 12.36 -5.93
CA ALA A 85 -2.92 12.90 -6.31
C ALA A 85 -2.30 13.77 -5.21
N LYS A 86 -3.11 14.55 -4.47
CA LYS A 86 -2.65 15.35 -3.33
C LYS A 86 -2.25 14.49 -2.14
N ILE A 87 -3.05 13.48 -1.80
CA ILE A 87 -2.75 12.52 -0.73
C ILE A 87 -1.42 11.80 -1.03
N VAL A 88 -1.27 11.27 -2.25
CA VAL A 88 -0.03 10.64 -2.71
C VAL A 88 1.16 11.59 -2.58
N ALA A 89 1.03 12.83 -3.07
CA ALA A 89 2.11 13.81 -2.99
C ALA A 89 2.50 14.13 -1.53
N PHE A 90 1.51 14.24 -0.64
CA PHE A 90 1.71 14.51 0.78
C PHE A 90 2.48 13.39 1.47
N TYR A 91 2.08 12.13 1.28
CA TYR A 91 2.72 10.99 1.93
C TYR A 91 4.07 10.64 1.30
N GLN A 92 4.22 10.73 -0.02
CA GLN A 92 5.53 10.55 -0.67
C GLN A 92 6.52 11.65 -0.27
N GLY A 93 6.05 12.89 -0.03
CA GLY A 93 6.88 13.97 0.52
C GLY A 93 7.39 13.70 1.94
N ARG A 94 6.86 12.67 2.63
CA ARG A 94 7.28 12.18 3.95
C ARG A 94 8.02 10.84 3.87
N GLY A 95 8.40 10.41 2.67
CA GLY A 95 9.12 9.16 2.43
C GLY A 95 8.22 7.93 2.31
N CYS A 96 6.90 8.06 2.24
CA CYS A 96 6.04 6.89 1.98
C CYS A 96 6.23 6.38 0.54
N VAL A 97 5.98 5.09 0.37
CA VAL A 97 6.06 4.37 -0.89
C VAL A 97 4.65 4.11 -1.39
N LEU A 98 4.37 4.53 -2.62
CA LEU A 98 3.13 4.18 -3.33
C LEU A 98 3.31 2.84 -4.01
N VAL A 99 2.45 1.86 -3.70
CA VAL A 99 2.27 0.64 -4.47
C VAL A 99 1.04 0.80 -5.34
N ARG A 100 1.18 0.67 -6.66
CA ARG A 100 0.10 0.77 -7.63
C ARG A 100 -0.05 -0.56 -8.36
N VAL A 101 -1.25 -1.13 -8.33
CA VAL A 101 -1.58 -2.32 -9.11
C VAL A 101 -2.24 -1.89 -10.41
N THR A 102 -1.63 -2.23 -11.54
CA THR A 102 -2.12 -1.87 -12.87
C THR A 102 -2.74 -3.06 -13.57
N GLY A 103 -3.71 -2.83 -14.46
CA GLY A 103 -4.40 -3.88 -15.21
C GLY A 103 -5.71 -4.35 -14.57
N LEU A 104 -6.20 -3.62 -13.57
CA LEU A 104 -7.55 -3.75 -13.01
C LEU A 104 -8.48 -2.72 -13.64
N ASP A 105 -9.78 -2.99 -13.60
CA ASP A 105 -10.82 -2.06 -14.06
C ASP A 105 -10.98 -0.88 -13.09
N GLU A 106 -10.79 -1.14 -11.80
CA GLU A 106 -10.86 -0.15 -10.72
C GLU A 106 -9.46 0.13 -10.13
N PRO A 107 -9.24 1.31 -9.51
CA PRO A 107 -7.95 1.64 -8.90
C PRO A 107 -7.60 0.73 -7.71
N GLU A 108 -6.31 0.47 -7.57
CA GLU A 108 -5.75 -0.31 -6.46
C GLU A 108 -4.38 0.27 -6.12
N ASP A 109 -4.39 1.27 -5.24
CA ASP A 109 -3.25 2.07 -4.85
C ASP A 109 -3.11 2.06 -3.31
N TRP A 110 -1.90 1.79 -2.80
CA TRP A 110 -1.62 1.66 -1.38
C TRP A 110 -0.39 2.48 -1.00
N LEU A 111 -0.48 3.29 0.05
CA LEU A 111 0.66 4.02 0.62
C LEU A 111 1.15 3.32 1.88
N PHE A 112 2.42 2.94 1.89
CA PHE A 112 3.09 2.36 3.04
C PHE A 112 4.28 3.22 3.45
N THR A 113 4.64 3.21 4.73
CA THR A 113 5.93 3.77 5.16
C THR A 113 7.09 3.05 4.46
N GLU A 114 8.19 3.75 4.19
CA GLU A 114 9.39 3.15 3.60
C GLU A 114 9.90 1.94 4.42
N ALA A 115 9.88 2.05 5.74
CA ALA A 115 10.33 1.01 6.64
C ALA A 115 9.49 -0.27 6.48
N LEU A 116 8.16 -0.13 6.39
CA LEU A 116 7.27 -1.24 6.16
C LEU A 116 7.48 -1.83 4.76
N ALA A 117 7.48 -1.00 3.72
CA ALA A 117 7.68 -1.44 2.34
C ALA A 117 9.01 -2.20 2.16
N ARG A 118 10.08 -1.75 2.79
CA ARG A 118 11.38 -2.44 2.80
C ARG A 118 11.31 -3.77 3.56
N ARG A 119 10.69 -3.79 4.74
CA ARG A 119 10.53 -5.01 5.55
C ARG A 119 9.72 -6.07 4.82
N LEU A 120 8.68 -5.65 4.09
CA LEU A 120 7.83 -6.52 3.28
C LEU A 120 8.41 -6.83 1.90
N GLY A 121 9.67 -6.44 1.63
CA GLY A 121 10.37 -6.78 0.40
C GLY A 121 9.85 -6.10 -0.87
N LEU A 122 8.88 -5.18 -0.77
CA LEU A 122 8.32 -4.45 -1.90
C LEU A 122 9.39 -3.63 -2.63
N MET A 123 10.33 -3.05 -1.88
CA MET A 123 11.38 -2.19 -2.42
C MET A 123 12.58 -2.93 -3.05
N ASN A 124 12.69 -4.25 -2.86
CA ASN A 124 13.88 -5.02 -3.27
C ASN A 124 13.74 -5.68 -4.65
N GLY A 125 12.75 -5.27 -5.45
CA GLY A 125 12.64 -5.62 -6.86
C GLY A 125 11.47 -6.55 -7.17
N ALA A 126 10.32 -5.95 -7.47
CA ALA A 126 9.43 -6.46 -8.52
C ALA A 126 10.08 -6.19 -9.90
N ALA A 127 11.28 -6.72 -10.11
CA ALA A 127 12.01 -6.67 -11.37
C ALA A 127 12.86 -7.95 -11.50
N ALA A 128 12.20 -9.07 -11.80
CA ALA A 128 12.69 -10.25 -12.53
C ALA A 128 11.93 -11.50 -12.07
N GLY A 129 11.05 -11.98 -12.95
CA GLY A 129 10.31 -13.23 -12.86
C GLY A 129 9.38 -13.33 -14.04
#